data_AF-A0A6N1X9C8-F1
#
_entry.id   AF-A0A6N1X9C8-F1
#
_cell.length_a   1.000
_cell.length_b   1.000
_cell.length_c   1.000
_cell.angle_alpha   90.00
_cell.angle_beta   90.00
_cell.angle_gamma   90.00
#
_symmetry.space_group_name_H-M   'P 1'
#
loop_
_entity.id
_entity.type
_entity.pdbx_description
1 polymer ?
#
loop_
_entity_poly.entity_id
_entity_poly.type
_entity_poly.pdbx_seq_one_letter_code
_entity_poly.pdbx_strand_id
1 'polypeptide(L)'
;MKTILALAAQRKERLAAHPFFSWIRDPRVPAHIKLDIAPIMANFVMNFRDMNLWFIRFAGVSNQFEEVINGNTEEDETHSRLFIEDWRKLHLDEKLGWRASDTLWWLFQAAETEPFRGYAFDFARLAMDDTGDPLLRFAHSEAGEACGNAFFSAICPITAALRQQTQVEYRYFGDYHLQRERGHVIASEGIFDRQELDPVRREKGLALANAMFDIFFGMHDCFHGYARNYVERGIVPQRTRAPLPPMRHKPAGAPAQELAATGRNIQVQRVLEGRKARAARHPFYAWLQASGPLSPLHRLQRFIPMWVMDIMGYRDLNRYALRFKSPASPAERAFNRWVQALETHSALFLNDWDALGMDDALGWSASSTLEFLFLDPGTDVHRSNIARFTKLAIAHESPALRFWLLEALEASGEAFFANTRALAQSIERTTAMRLDYLADRHYLAHPEGEDHPARGHPFKSLPLGEEETQIAIAMVHTVFDAVDRQLTLSHAVATQDFFGIDSASHGITRDTAALGPA
;
A
#
# COMPACT_ATOMS: atom_id res chain seq x y z
N MET A 1 -10.05 -15.52 -27.55
CA MET A 1 -9.92 -14.11 -27.15
C MET A 1 -11.13 -13.24 -27.52
N LYS A 2 -11.65 -13.31 -28.75
CA LYS A 2 -12.77 -12.47 -29.24
C LYS A 2 -13.94 -12.22 -28.28
N THR A 3 -14.41 -13.25 -27.57
CA THR A 3 -15.52 -13.11 -26.59
C THR A 3 -15.16 -12.19 -25.42
N ILE A 4 -13.91 -12.22 -24.94
CA ILE A 4 -13.43 -11.36 -23.86
C ILE A 4 -13.33 -9.92 -24.35
N LEU A 5 -12.81 -9.69 -25.56
CA LEU A 5 -12.75 -8.34 -26.15
C LEU A 5 -14.16 -7.76 -26.38
N ALA A 6 -15.12 -8.58 -26.82
CA ALA A 6 -16.51 -8.17 -26.97
C ALA A 6 -17.15 -7.81 -25.61
N LEU A 7 -16.86 -8.59 -24.56
CA LEU A 7 -17.27 -8.26 -23.19
C LEU A 7 -16.66 -6.93 -22.75
N ALA A 8 -15.36 -6.71 -23.00
CA ALA A 8 -14.68 -5.48 -22.62
C ALA A 8 -15.31 -4.25 -23.28
N ALA A 9 -15.60 -4.32 -24.58
CA ALA A 9 -16.30 -3.25 -25.29
C ALA A 9 -17.69 -2.97 -24.68
N GLN A 10 -18.49 -4.00 -24.42
CA GLN A 10 -19.81 -3.85 -23.81
C GLN A 10 -19.74 -3.25 -22.39
N ARG A 11 -18.82 -3.74 -21.56
CA ARG A 11 -18.67 -3.29 -20.17
C ARG A 11 -18.13 -1.87 -20.11
N LYS A 12 -17.26 -1.47 -21.04
CA LYS A 12 -16.79 -0.10 -21.21
C LYS A 12 -17.94 0.88 -21.50
N GLU A 13 -18.86 0.52 -22.40
CA GLU A 13 -20.05 1.34 -22.67
C GLU A 13 -20.92 1.50 -21.42
N ARG A 14 -21.13 0.41 -20.67
CA ARG A 14 -21.86 0.46 -19.40
C ARG A 14 -21.14 1.34 -18.36
N LEU A 15 -19.81 1.26 -18.29
CA LEU A 15 -19.01 2.08 -17.37
C LEU A 15 -19.12 3.56 -17.73
N ALA A 16 -19.09 3.91 -19.03
CA ALA A 16 -19.24 5.28 -19.51
C ALA A 16 -20.63 5.89 -19.24
N ALA A 17 -21.61 5.07 -18.85
CA ALA A 17 -22.94 5.50 -18.38
C ALA A 17 -23.02 5.68 -16.84
N HIS A 18 -21.93 5.45 -16.11
CA HIS A 18 -21.87 5.62 -14.66
C HIS A 18 -22.16 7.09 -14.25
N PRO A 19 -22.82 7.36 -13.11
CA PRO A 19 -23.15 8.73 -12.66
C PRO A 19 -21.96 9.70 -12.62
N PHE A 20 -20.77 9.21 -12.28
CA PHE A 20 -19.53 9.98 -12.35
C PHE A 20 -19.30 10.65 -13.72
N PHE A 21 -19.49 9.91 -14.82
CA PHE A 21 -19.30 10.44 -16.18
C PHE A 21 -20.35 11.48 -16.54
N SER A 22 -21.56 11.35 -16.00
CA SER A 22 -22.61 12.36 -16.15
C SER A 22 -22.20 13.65 -15.45
N TRP A 23 -21.65 13.56 -14.23
CA TRP A 23 -21.13 14.71 -13.48
C TRP A 23 -19.96 15.39 -14.20
N ILE A 24 -18.99 14.61 -14.68
CA ILE A 24 -17.84 15.08 -15.47
C ILE A 24 -18.27 15.82 -16.74
N ARG A 25 -19.32 15.35 -17.43
CA ARG A 25 -19.82 15.97 -18.67
C ARG A 25 -20.79 17.12 -18.41
N ASP A 26 -21.24 17.34 -17.19
CA ASP A 26 -22.22 18.38 -16.89
C ASP A 26 -21.63 19.78 -17.14
N PRO A 27 -22.16 20.57 -18.09
CA PRO A 27 -21.65 21.90 -18.38
C PRO A 27 -21.91 22.91 -17.24
N ARG A 28 -22.79 22.58 -16.29
CA ARG A 28 -23.08 23.42 -15.12
C ARG A 28 -21.97 23.36 -14.07
N VAL A 29 -21.14 22.31 -14.09
CA VAL A 29 -19.96 22.17 -13.23
C VAL A 29 -18.78 22.83 -13.94
N PRO A 30 -18.13 23.86 -13.36
CA PRO A 30 -16.99 24.52 -13.97
C PRO A 30 -15.84 23.55 -14.27
N ALA A 31 -15.21 23.67 -15.44
CA ALA A 31 -14.13 22.79 -15.86
C ALA A 31 -12.97 22.71 -14.86
N HIS A 32 -12.61 23.85 -14.24
CA HIS A 32 -11.46 23.95 -13.36
C HIS A 32 -11.62 23.18 -12.04
N ILE A 33 -12.86 22.96 -11.57
CA ILE A 33 -13.10 22.17 -10.35
C ILE A 33 -13.26 20.68 -10.63
N LYS A 34 -13.49 20.27 -11.88
CA LYS A 34 -13.67 18.85 -12.21
C LYS A 34 -12.43 18.01 -11.92
N LEU A 35 -11.25 18.61 -12.01
CA LEU A 35 -9.97 17.96 -11.70
C LEU A 35 -9.62 17.99 -10.20
N ASP A 36 -10.39 18.70 -9.37
CA ASP A 36 -10.21 18.68 -7.91
C ASP A 36 -10.61 17.33 -7.29
N ILE A 37 -11.03 16.36 -8.10
CA ILE A 37 -11.20 14.94 -7.71
C ILE A 37 -9.85 14.19 -7.59
N ALA A 38 -8.73 14.77 -8.03
CA ALA A 38 -7.43 14.12 -7.97
C ALA A 38 -7.07 13.54 -6.59
N PRO A 39 -7.39 14.16 -5.42
CA PRO A 39 -7.07 13.58 -4.12
C PRO A 39 -7.65 12.19 -3.90
N ILE A 40 -8.89 11.92 -4.32
CA ILE A 40 -9.48 10.58 -4.19
C ILE A 40 -8.84 9.57 -5.15
N MET A 41 -8.28 10.03 -6.27
CA MET A 41 -7.57 9.19 -7.23
C MET A 41 -6.18 8.77 -6.73
N ALA A 42 -5.55 9.52 -5.82
CA ALA A 42 -4.17 9.31 -5.42
C ALA A 42 -3.89 7.86 -4.96
N ASN A 43 -4.79 7.24 -4.19
CA ASN A 43 -4.61 5.85 -3.77
C ASN A 43 -4.54 4.88 -4.95
N PHE A 44 -5.38 5.06 -5.98
CA PHE A 44 -5.33 4.20 -7.16
C PHE A 44 -4.09 4.49 -7.99
N VAL A 45 -3.91 5.73 -8.43
CA VAL A 45 -2.88 6.10 -9.41
C VAL A 45 -1.49 5.82 -8.87
N MET A 46 -1.23 6.15 -7.60
CA MET A 46 0.08 5.94 -7.01
C MET A 46 0.41 4.46 -6.81
N ASN A 47 -0.56 3.64 -6.37
CA ASN A 47 -0.37 2.18 -6.23
C ASN A 47 -0.41 1.43 -7.56
N PHE A 48 -0.92 2.04 -8.64
CA PHE A 48 -0.94 1.40 -9.96
C PHE A 48 0.48 1.13 -10.48
N ARG A 49 1.46 1.97 -10.12
CA ARG A 49 2.89 1.67 -10.33
C ARG A 49 3.29 0.34 -9.70
N ASP A 50 2.93 0.13 -8.45
CA ASP A 50 3.30 -1.07 -7.70
C ASP A 50 2.56 -2.32 -8.23
N MET A 51 1.31 -2.17 -8.68
CA MET A 51 0.57 -3.23 -9.39
C MET A 51 1.30 -3.67 -10.65
N ASN A 52 1.76 -2.71 -11.45
CA ASN A 52 2.49 -2.99 -12.68
C ASN A 52 3.85 -3.63 -12.42
N LEU A 53 4.65 -3.05 -11.52
CA LEU A 53 5.99 -3.52 -11.17
C LEU A 53 6.00 -4.93 -10.58
N TRP A 54 5.10 -5.20 -9.63
CA TRP A 54 5.22 -6.39 -8.79
C TRP A 54 4.11 -7.39 -8.96
N PHE A 55 2.96 -7.04 -9.53
CA PHE A 55 1.86 -8.00 -9.69
C PHE A 55 1.67 -8.42 -11.12
N ILE A 56 1.48 -7.47 -12.05
CA ILE A 56 1.13 -7.73 -13.46
C ILE A 56 2.36 -8.20 -14.26
N ARG A 57 3.51 -7.57 -14.06
CA ARG A 57 4.75 -7.88 -14.81
C ARG A 57 5.23 -9.30 -14.56
N PHE A 58 5.62 -9.98 -15.63
CA PHE A 58 6.32 -11.26 -15.58
C PHE A 58 7.80 -11.04 -15.24
N ALA A 59 8.32 -11.80 -14.27
CA ALA A 59 9.71 -11.67 -13.81
C ALA A 59 10.76 -12.08 -14.88
N GLY A 60 10.35 -12.82 -15.90
CA GLY A 60 11.14 -13.14 -17.07
C GLY A 60 10.22 -13.23 -18.28
N VAL A 61 10.78 -12.98 -19.47
CA VAL A 61 10.05 -13.01 -20.75
C VAL A 61 10.41 -14.30 -21.47
N SER A 62 9.40 -15.15 -21.69
CA SER A 62 9.56 -16.45 -22.33
C SER A 62 8.86 -16.53 -23.69
N ASN A 63 7.94 -15.60 -23.98
CA ASN A 63 7.16 -15.55 -25.20
C ASN A 63 6.70 -14.12 -25.51
N GLN A 64 6.20 -13.92 -26.74
CA GLN A 64 5.75 -12.62 -27.23
C GLN A 64 4.58 -12.03 -26.40
N PHE A 65 3.73 -12.86 -25.79
CA PHE A 65 2.62 -12.35 -24.98
C PHE A 65 3.13 -11.68 -23.70
N GLU A 66 4.09 -12.32 -23.03
CA GLU A 66 4.75 -11.76 -21.84
C GLU A 66 5.53 -10.49 -22.17
N GLU A 67 6.20 -10.45 -23.33
CA GLU A 67 6.93 -9.26 -23.80
C GLU A 67 6.01 -8.05 -23.96
N VAL A 68 4.87 -8.22 -24.63
CA VAL A 68 3.89 -7.14 -24.84
C VAL A 68 3.29 -6.69 -23.51
N ILE A 69 2.89 -7.62 -22.65
CA ILE A 69 2.34 -7.28 -21.33
C ILE A 69 3.38 -6.50 -20.50
N ASN A 70 4.62 -6.97 -20.45
CA ASN A 70 5.67 -6.29 -19.71
C ASN A 70 5.93 -4.88 -20.25
N GLY A 71 5.98 -4.70 -21.57
CA GLY A 71 6.12 -3.37 -22.18
C GLY A 71 5.01 -2.41 -21.78
N ASN A 72 3.76 -2.88 -21.69
CA ASN A 72 2.65 -2.06 -21.17
C ASN A 72 2.87 -1.71 -19.70
N THR A 73 3.26 -2.68 -18.86
CA THR A 73 3.51 -2.39 -17.44
C THR A 73 4.64 -1.39 -17.21
N GLU A 74 5.66 -1.36 -18.07
CA GLU A 74 6.80 -0.43 -18.01
C GLU A 74 6.40 1.00 -18.36
N GLU A 75 5.41 1.18 -19.22
CA GLU A 75 4.79 2.48 -19.43
C GLU A 75 3.90 2.87 -18.25
N ASP A 76 3.00 1.99 -17.83
CA ASP A 76 2.00 2.27 -16.81
C ASP A 76 2.62 2.64 -15.46
N GLU A 77 3.79 2.08 -15.13
CA GLU A 77 4.51 2.46 -13.91
C GLU A 77 4.93 3.94 -13.88
N THR A 78 4.97 4.61 -15.04
CA THR A 78 5.33 6.03 -15.15
C THR A 78 4.16 6.97 -14.82
N HIS A 79 2.93 6.46 -14.79
CA HIS A 79 1.71 7.25 -14.58
C HIS A 79 1.70 8.01 -13.24
N SER A 80 2.23 7.41 -12.17
CA SER A 80 2.35 8.06 -10.86
C SER A 80 3.15 9.38 -10.93
N ARG A 81 4.18 9.45 -11.79
CA ARG A 81 4.99 10.67 -11.97
C ARG A 81 4.23 11.74 -12.73
N LEU A 82 3.51 11.36 -13.80
CA LEU A 82 2.67 12.28 -14.56
C LEU A 82 1.55 12.86 -13.67
N PHE A 83 0.98 12.03 -12.79
CA PHE A 83 -0.08 12.44 -11.88
C PHE A 83 0.40 13.47 -10.85
N ILE A 84 1.58 13.27 -10.23
CA ILE A 84 2.16 14.26 -9.31
C ILE A 84 2.49 15.58 -10.00
N GLU A 85 2.91 15.54 -11.26
CA GLU A 85 3.14 16.75 -12.03
C GLU A 85 1.83 17.54 -12.23
N ASP A 86 0.77 16.87 -12.67
CA ASP A 86 -0.53 17.52 -12.84
C ASP A 86 -1.12 17.97 -11.50
N TRP A 87 -0.90 17.22 -10.42
CA TRP A 87 -1.26 17.62 -9.06
C TRP A 87 -0.69 19.00 -8.70
N ARG A 88 0.59 19.23 -8.99
CA ARG A 88 1.27 20.50 -8.77
C ARG A 88 0.72 21.61 -9.68
N LYS A 89 0.49 21.31 -10.96
CA LYS A 89 -0.11 22.25 -11.92
C LYS A 89 -1.55 22.64 -11.58
N LEU A 90 -2.25 21.81 -10.81
CA LEU A 90 -3.60 22.07 -10.30
C LEU A 90 -3.60 22.84 -8.96
N HIS A 91 -2.42 23.15 -8.41
CA HIS A 91 -2.23 23.81 -7.12
C HIS A 91 -2.94 23.09 -5.97
N LEU A 92 -2.92 21.74 -6.00
CA LEU A 92 -3.62 20.93 -5.01
C LEU A 92 -2.95 20.98 -3.63
N ASP A 93 -1.63 21.19 -3.57
CA ASP A 93 -0.93 21.36 -2.30
C ASP A 93 -1.48 22.58 -1.53
N GLU A 94 -1.65 23.71 -2.22
CA GLU A 94 -2.19 24.94 -1.64
C GLU A 94 -3.69 24.83 -1.34
N LYS A 95 -4.46 24.23 -2.25
CA LYS A 95 -5.92 24.04 -2.07
C LYS A 95 -6.24 23.16 -0.88
N LEU A 96 -5.49 22.07 -0.69
CA LEU A 96 -5.72 21.13 0.40
C LEU A 96 -5.13 21.63 1.72
N GLY A 97 -3.96 22.28 1.67
CA GLY A 97 -3.20 22.68 2.86
C GLY A 97 -2.71 21.49 3.69
N TRP A 98 -2.71 20.28 3.11
CA TRP A 98 -2.33 19.06 3.79
C TRP A 98 -0.83 18.99 4.04
N ARG A 99 -0.50 18.57 5.25
CA ARG A 99 0.85 18.21 5.67
C ARG A 99 1.07 16.72 5.43
N ALA A 100 2.27 16.22 5.76
CA ALA A 100 2.58 14.81 5.65
C ALA A 100 1.56 13.95 6.42
N SER A 101 1.28 14.27 7.69
CA SER A 101 0.34 13.50 8.51
C SER A 101 -1.10 13.46 7.97
N ASP A 102 -1.57 14.54 7.34
CA ASP A 102 -2.88 14.58 6.68
C ASP A 102 -2.89 13.69 5.44
N THR A 103 -1.79 13.69 4.68
CA THR A 103 -1.63 12.82 3.51
C THR A 103 -1.56 11.36 3.92
N LEU A 104 -0.84 11.02 5.00
CA LEU A 104 -0.80 9.67 5.57
C LEU A 104 -2.17 9.21 6.04
N TRP A 105 -2.91 10.07 6.75
CA TRP A 105 -4.29 9.79 7.11
C TRP A 105 -5.16 9.55 5.87
N TRP A 106 -5.06 10.42 4.87
CA TRP A 106 -5.87 10.31 3.66
C TRP A 106 -5.61 8.99 2.92
N LEU A 107 -4.34 8.62 2.76
CA LEU A 107 -3.96 7.40 2.06
C LEU A 107 -4.41 6.15 2.81
N PHE A 108 -4.18 6.11 4.13
CA PHE A 108 -4.24 4.86 4.90
C PHE A 108 -5.40 4.74 5.89
N GLN A 109 -6.06 5.82 6.30
CA GLN A 109 -7.06 5.78 7.38
C GLN A 109 -8.40 6.44 7.04
N ALA A 110 -8.44 7.37 6.09
CA ALA A 110 -9.68 8.02 5.68
C ALA A 110 -10.71 6.99 5.18
N ALA A 111 -11.97 7.24 5.51
CA ALA A 111 -13.07 6.34 5.18
C ALA A 111 -13.39 6.38 3.67
N GLU A 112 -13.21 7.54 3.05
CA GLU A 112 -13.39 7.79 1.63
C GLU A 112 -12.50 6.91 0.76
N THR A 113 -11.29 6.64 1.25
CA THR A 113 -10.26 5.88 0.54
C THR A 113 -10.22 4.40 0.93
N GLU A 114 -10.99 4.00 1.93
CA GLU A 114 -11.12 2.60 2.37
C GLU A 114 -11.50 1.64 1.22
N PRO A 115 -12.48 1.96 0.34
CA PRO A 115 -12.77 1.09 -0.78
C PRO A 115 -11.59 0.96 -1.75
N PHE A 116 -10.87 2.05 -2.05
CA PHE A 116 -9.69 2.01 -2.94
C PHE A 116 -8.60 1.08 -2.43
N ARG A 117 -8.32 1.12 -1.13
CA ARG A 117 -7.35 0.21 -0.52
C ARG A 117 -7.80 -1.24 -0.71
N GLY A 118 -9.07 -1.56 -0.47
CA GLY A 118 -9.60 -2.90 -0.76
C GLY A 118 -9.48 -3.30 -2.23
N TYR A 119 -9.82 -2.39 -3.14
CA TYR A 119 -9.74 -2.62 -4.59
C TYR A 119 -8.31 -2.89 -5.08
N ALA A 120 -7.28 -2.26 -4.50
CA ALA A 120 -5.90 -2.56 -4.83
C ALA A 120 -5.52 -4.03 -4.54
N PHE A 121 -6.04 -4.59 -3.44
CA PHE A 121 -5.81 -6.01 -3.11
C PHE A 121 -6.67 -6.96 -3.93
N ASP A 122 -7.89 -6.55 -4.31
CA ASP A 122 -8.68 -7.34 -5.26
C ASP A 122 -8.03 -7.34 -6.66
N PHE A 123 -7.44 -6.23 -7.09
CA PHE A 123 -6.63 -6.16 -8.31
C PHE A 123 -5.43 -7.11 -8.22
N ALA A 124 -4.65 -7.04 -7.13
CA ALA A 124 -3.54 -7.94 -6.88
C ALA A 124 -3.95 -9.43 -6.93
N ARG A 125 -5.15 -9.76 -6.43
CA ARG A 125 -5.69 -11.12 -6.48
C ARG A 125 -5.98 -11.58 -7.91
N LEU A 126 -6.45 -10.71 -8.81
CA LEU A 126 -6.63 -11.08 -10.24
C LEU A 126 -5.32 -11.57 -10.87
N ALA A 127 -4.21 -10.90 -10.56
CA ALA A 127 -2.87 -11.29 -11.02
C ALA A 127 -2.34 -12.58 -10.36
N MET A 128 -2.93 -13.03 -9.25
CA MET A 128 -2.63 -14.35 -8.67
C MET A 128 -3.55 -15.42 -9.28
N ASP A 129 -4.80 -15.07 -9.52
CA ASP A 129 -5.83 -15.99 -10.01
C ASP A 129 -5.60 -16.40 -11.47
N ASP A 130 -4.92 -15.60 -12.29
CA ASP A 130 -4.55 -16.02 -13.65
C ASP A 130 -3.45 -17.09 -13.70
N THR A 131 -2.83 -17.44 -12.57
CA THR A 131 -1.84 -18.52 -12.43
C THR A 131 -0.62 -18.39 -13.35
N GLY A 132 -0.29 -17.17 -13.79
CA GLY A 132 0.83 -16.90 -14.69
C GLY A 132 0.53 -17.22 -16.16
N ASP A 133 -0.74 -17.44 -16.54
CA ASP A 133 -1.13 -17.61 -17.93
C ASP A 133 -1.22 -16.23 -18.62
N PRO A 134 -0.38 -15.93 -19.63
CA PRO A 134 -0.35 -14.61 -20.25
C PRO A 134 -1.65 -14.24 -20.98
N LEU A 135 -2.45 -15.21 -21.44
CA LEU A 135 -3.74 -14.91 -22.07
C LEU A 135 -4.81 -14.54 -21.04
N LEU A 136 -4.76 -15.13 -19.85
CA LEU A 136 -5.62 -14.75 -18.72
C LEU A 136 -5.18 -13.42 -18.09
N ARG A 137 -3.86 -13.19 -18.01
CA ARG A 137 -3.27 -11.91 -17.60
C ARG A 137 -3.77 -10.78 -18.50
N PHE A 138 -3.65 -10.97 -19.81
CA PHE A 138 -4.15 -10.03 -20.80
C PHE A 138 -5.66 -9.75 -20.64
N ALA A 139 -6.48 -10.76 -20.33
CA ALA A 139 -7.93 -10.58 -20.22
C ALA A 139 -8.34 -9.55 -19.17
N HIS A 140 -7.66 -9.50 -18.01
CA HIS A 140 -7.97 -8.50 -16.98
C HIS A 140 -7.19 -7.20 -17.17
N SER A 141 -5.96 -7.23 -17.69
CA SER A 141 -5.22 -6.02 -18.08
C SER A 141 -5.97 -5.21 -19.15
N GLU A 142 -6.45 -5.85 -20.21
CA GLU A 142 -7.24 -5.21 -21.29
C GLU A 142 -8.57 -4.65 -20.76
N ALA A 143 -9.20 -5.31 -19.78
CA ALA A 143 -10.38 -4.78 -19.12
C ALA A 143 -10.05 -3.50 -18.33
N GLY A 144 -8.89 -3.46 -17.66
CA GLY A 144 -8.40 -2.27 -16.96
C GLY A 144 -8.12 -1.12 -17.91
N GLU A 145 -7.44 -1.39 -19.03
CA GLU A 145 -7.17 -0.44 -20.11
C GLU A 145 -8.46 0.13 -20.71
N ALA A 146 -9.45 -0.73 -20.98
CA ALA A 146 -10.76 -0.29 -21.45
C ALA A 146 -11.45 0.66 -20.46
N CYS A 147 -11.28 0.44 -19.15
CA CYS A 147 -11.77 1.33 -18.10
C CYS A 147 -11.02 2.67 -18.07
N GLY A 148 -9.68 2.64 -18.12
CA GLY A 148 -8.84 3.82 -18.22
C GLY A 148 -9.21 4.67 -19.43
N ASN A 149 -9.37 4.03 -20.59
CA ASN A 149 -9.77 4.70 -21.81
C ASN A 149 -11.16 5.37 -21.70
N ALA A 150 -12.13 4.75 -21.00
CA ALA A 150 -13.41 5.40 -20.74
C ALA A 150 -13.25 6.66 -19.87
N PHE A 151 -12.43 6.59 -18.82
CA PHE A 151 -12.07 7.71 -17.95
C PHE A 151 -11.43 8.85 -18.75
N PHE A 152 -10.33 8.60 -19.44
CA PHE A 152 -9.58 9.63 -20.15
C PHE A 152 -10.34 10.20 -21.35
N SER A 153 -11.15 9.40 -22.05
CA SER A 153 -12.03 9.92 -23.11
C SER A 153 -13.04 10.97 -22.60
N ALA A 154 -13.40 10.94 -21.31
CA ALA A 154 -14.26 11.94 -20.70
C ALA A 154 -13.48 13.12 -20.11
N ILE A 155 -12.25 12.91 -19.63
CA ILE A 155 -11.43 13.93 -18.98
C ILE A 155 -10.66 14.79 -19.98
N CYS A 156 -10.06 14.22 -21.03
CA CYS A 156 -9.20 14.95 -21.95
C CYS A 156 -9.87 16.17 -22.61
N PRO A 157 -11.17 16.14 -23.00
CA PRO A 157 -11.86 17.35 -23.47
C PRO A 157 -11.88 18.49 -22.44
N ILE A 158 -11.94 18.18 -21.14
CA ILE A 158 -11.91 19.18 -20.06
C ILE A 158 -10.53 19.81 -19.96
N THR A 159 -9.48 18.99 -20.00
CA THR A 159 -8.11 19.49 -19.89
C THR A 159 -7.66 20.23 -21.14
N ALA A 160 -8.17 19.86 -22.32
CA ALA A 160 -8.00 20.63 -23.54
C ALA A 160 -8.66 22.02 -23.44
N ALA A 161 -9.88 22.10 -22.90
CA ALA A 161 -10.56 23.38 -22.67
C ALA A 161 -9.83 24.25 -21.62
N LEU A 162 -9.33 23.63 -20.54
CA LEU A 162 -8.51 24.33 -19.54
C LEU A 162 -7.20 24.83 -20.13
N ARG A 163 -6.50 24.02 -20.93
CA ARG A 163 -5.27 24.42 -21.63
C ARG A 163 -5.49 25.64 -22.50
N GLN A 164 -6.62 25.74 -23.22
CA GLN A 164 -6.93 26.92 -24.01
C GLN A 164 -7.06 28.19 -23.14
N GLN A 165 -7.59 28.05 -21.92
CA GLN A 165 -7.81 29.16 -20.99
C GLN A 165 -6.55 29.55 -20.20
N THR A 166 -5.78 28.56 -19.74
CA THR A 166 -4.66 28.76 -18.79
C THR A 166 -3.29 28.65 -19.42
N GLN A 167 -3.20 28.12 -20.66
CA GLN A 167 -1.96 27.74 -21.33
C GLN A 167 -1.13 26.69 -20.56
N VAL A 168 -1.74 26.00 -19.59
CA VAL A 168 -1.11 24.90 -18.84
C VAL A 168 -1.44 23.57 -19.53
N GLU A 169 -0.41 22.77 -19.79
CA GLU A 169 -0.55 21.42 -20.29
C GLU A 169 -0.61 20.42 -19.14
N TYR A 170 -1.65 19.60 -19.08
CA TYR A 170 -1.82 18.53 -18.09
C TYR A 170 -1.44 17.20 -18.76
N ARG A 171 -0.37 16.54 -18.33
CA ARG A 171 0.16 15.35 -19.04
C ARG A 171 -0.53 14.06 -18.65
N TYR A 172 -0.92 13.92 -17.39
CA TYR A 172 -1.69 12.76 -16.91
C TYR A 172 -3.14 12.87 -17.34
N PHE A 173 -3.80 14.00 -17.06
CA PHE A 173 -5.21 14.19 -17.40
C PHE A 173 -5.43 14.60 -18.87
N GLY A 174 -4.38 14.89 -19.64
CA GLY A 174 -4.50 15.37 -21.03
C GLY A 174 -4.20 14.32 -22.08
N ASP A 175 -4.20 14.79 -23.33
CA ASP A 175 -4.05 13.93 -24.52
C ASP A 175 -2.71 13.18 -24.58
N TYR A 176 -1.69 13.64 -23.85
CA TYR A 176 -0.40 12.95 -23.75
C TYR A 176 -0.58 11.50 -23.25
N HIS A 177 -1.40 11.28 -22.22
CA HIS A 177 -1.70 9.95 -21.69
C HIS A 177 -2.39 9.08 -22.75
N LEU A 178 -3.50 9.56 -23.35
CA LEU A 178 -4.25 8.83 -24.38
C LEU A 178 -3.41 8.47 -25.61
N GLN A 179 -2.46 9.33 -26.01
CA GLN A 179 -1.61 9.07 -27.17
C GLN A 179 -0.65 7.91 -26.92
N ARG A 180 -0.19 7.72 -25.69
CA ARG A 180 0.69 6.60 -25.34
C ARG A 180 -0.08 5.28 -25.19
N GLU A 181 -1.26 5.31 -24.56
CA GLU A 181 -2.19 4.16 -24.54
C GLU A 181 -2.52 3.65 -25.96
N ARG A 182 -2.71 4.57 -26.93
CA ARG A 182 -2.92 4.19 -28.34
C ARG A 182 -1.71 3.49 -28.96
N GLY A 183 -0.50 3.83 -28.53
CA GLY A 183 0.73 3.13 -28.91
C GLY A 183 0.69 1.66 -28.51
N HIS A 184 0.17 1.34 -27.32
CA HIS A 184 0.01 -0.04 -26.84
C HIS A 184 -1.00 -0.84 -27.66
N VAL A 185 -2.13 -0.23 -28.01
CA VAL A 185 -3.12 -0.86 -28.89
C VAL A 185 -2.50 -1.23 -30.23
N ILE A 186 -1.66 -0.36 -30.79
CA ILE A 186 -0.95 -0.63 -32.06
C ILE A 186 0.10 -1.73 -31.88
N ALA A 187 0.86 -1.71 -30.77
CA ALA A 187 1.90 -2.70 -30.50
C ALA A 187 1.34 -4.11 -30.21
N SER A 188 0.10 -4.20 -29.73
CA SER A 188 -0.60 -5.46 -29.40
C SER A 188 -1.54 -5.97 -30.51
N GLU A 189 -1.72 -5.20 -31.59
CA GLU A 189 -2.63 -5.54 -32.69
C GLU A 189 -2.23 -6.87 -33.35
N GLY A 190 -3.19 -7.78 -33.51
CA GLY A 190 -2.96 -9.08 -34.15
C GLY A 190 -2.33 -10.16 -33.26
N ILE A 191 -1.88 -9.80 -32.04
CA ILE A 191 -1.16 -10.72 -31.15
C ILE A 191 -2.16 -11.53 -30.30
N PHE A 192 -3.03 -10.85 -29.55
CA PHE A 192 -3.97 -11.50 -28.62
C PHE A 192 -5.33 -11.82 -29.27
N ASP A 193 -5.83 -10.95 -30.14
CA ASP A 193 -7.16 -11.04 -30.79
C ASP A 193 -7.35 -12.33 -31.61
N ARG A 194 -6.25 -12.85 -32.18
CA ARG A 194 -6.22 -14.09 -32.97
C ARG A 194 -6.16 -15.36 -32.13
N GLN A 195 -5.90 -15.25 -30.82
CA GLN A 195 -5.77 -16.42 -29.96
C GLN A 195 -7.13 -17.07 -29.67
N GLU A 196 -7.20 -18.38 -29.83
CA GLU A 196 -8.33 -19.19 -29.41
C GLU A 196 -8.14 -19.66 -27.98
N LEU A 197 -9.18 -19.51 -27.17
CA LEU A 197 -9.18 -19.99 -25.79
C LEU A 197 -10.07 -21.23 -25.72
N ASP A 198 -9.56 -22.28 -25.09
CA ASP A 198 -10.39 -23.42 -24.69
C ASP A 198 -11.52 -22.97 -23.74
N PRO A 199 -12.57 -23.79 -23.55
CA PRO A 199 -13.70 -23.40 -22.72
C PRO A 199 -13.36 -22.97 -21.30
N VAL A 200 -12.38 -23.62 -20.66
CA VAL A 200 -11.98 -23.35 -19.27
C VAL A 200 -11.25 -22.02 -19.16
N ARG A 201 -10.26 -21.79 -20.02
CA ARG A 201 -9.55 -20.50 -20.11
C ARG A 201 -10.48 -19.37 -20.49
N ARG A 202 -11.44 -19.62 -21.39
CA ARG A 202 -12.41 -18.61 -21.79
C ARG A 202 -13.31 -18.21 -20.63
N GLU A 203 -13.87 -19.17 -19.89
CA GLU A 203 -14.70 -18.89 -18.73
C GLU A 203 -13.93 -18.12 -17.66
N LYS A 204 -12.72 -18.58 -17.34
CA LYS A 204 -11.85 -17.92 -16.36
C LYS A 204 -11.46 -16.51 -16.79
N GLY A 205 -11.09 -16.31 -18.05
CA GLY A 205 -10.77 -14.98 -18.60
C GLY A 205 -11.96 -14.02 -18.57
N LEU A 206 -13.18 -14.50 -18.84
CA LEU A 206 -14.41 -13.70 -18.70
C LEU A 206 -14.67 -13.31 -17.24
N ALA A 207 -14.43 -14.21 -16.29
CA ALA A 207 -14.60 -13.92 -14.86
C ALA A 207 -13.59 -12.86 -14.39
N LEU A 208 -12.31 -13.00 -14.75
CA LEU A 208 -11.25 -12.05 -14.42
C LEU A 208 -11.51 -10.66 -15.03
N ALA A 209 -11.90 -10.61 -16.31
CA ALA A 209 -12.26 -9.35 -16.98
C ALA A 209 -13.46 -8.66 -16.31
N ASN A 210 -14.52 -9.42 -15.97
CA ASN A 210 -15.68 -8.85 -15.28
C ASN A 210 -15.32 -8.27 -13.91
N ALA A 211 -14.51 -9.00 -13.13
CA ALA A 211 -14.06 -8.57 -11.83
C ALA A 211 -13.24 -7.27 -11.92
N MET A 212 -12.39 -7.12 -12.94
CA MET A 212 -11.69 -5.86 -13.20
C MET A 212 -12.66 -4.70 -13.43
N PHE A 213 -13.68 -4.88 -14.27
CA PHE A 213 -14.69 -3.83 -14.46
C PHE A 213 -15.47 -3.52 -13.17
N ASP A 214 -15.80 -4.53 -12.35
CA ASP A 214 -16.52 -4.30 -11.08
C ASP A 214 -15.67 -3.49 -10.09
N ILE A 215 -14.36 -3.73 -10.05
CA ILE A 215 -13.39 -2.90 -9.32
C ILE A 215 -13.49 -1.44 -9.81
N PHE A 216 -13.42 -1.20 -11.12
CA PHE A 216 -13.50 0.16 -11.67
C PHE A 216 -14.87 0.81 -11.47
N PHE A 217 -15.98 0.08 -11.52
CA PHE A 217 -17.30 0.61 -11.16
C PHE A 217 -17.29 1.16 -9.72
N GLY A 218 -16.76 0.38 -8.78
CA GLY A 218 -16.61 0.82 -7.39
C GLY A 218 -15.67 2.02 -7.22
N MET A 219 -14.57 2.08 -7.97
CA MET A 219 -13.69 3.27 -7.98
C MET A 219 -14.43 4.53 -8.46
N HIS A 220 -15.26 4.41 -9.50
CA HIS A 220 -16.05 5.53 -10.01
C HIS A 220 -17.17 5.94 -9.04
N ASP A 221 -17.73 5.02 -8.25
CA ASP A 221 -18.62 5.35 -7.12
C ASP A 221 -17.90 6.26 -6.11
N CYS A 222 -16.66 5.92 -5.76
CA CYS A 222 -15.85 6.74 -4.86
C CYS A 222 -15.51 8.11 -5.47
N PHE A 223 -15.17 8.18 -6.77
CA PHE A 223 -14.93 9.46 -7.44
C PHE A 223 -16.18 10.35 -7.42
N HIS A 224 -17.34 9.78 -7.72
CA HIS A 224 -18.60 10.52 -7.68
C HIS A 224 -18.97 10.96 -6.26
N GLY A 225 -18.77 10.09 -5.27
CA GLY A 225 -18.95 10.42 -3.86
C GLY A 225 -18.06 11.57 -3.41
N TYR A 226 -16.78 11.56 -3.79
CA TYR A 226 -15.86 12.65 -3.48
C TYR A 226 -16.28 13.97 -4.15
N ALA A 227 -16.64 13.92 -5.43
CA ALA A 227 -17.13 15.08 -6.16
C ALA A 227 -18.34 15.74 -5.46
N ARG A 228 -19.29 14.91 -5.00
CA ARG A 228 -20.51 15.35 -4.32
C ARG A 228 -20.27 15.89 -2.92
N ASN A 229 -19.37 15.26 -2.18
CA ASN A 229 -19.15 15.56 -0.77
C ASN A 229 -18.14 16.69 -0.52
N TYR A 230 -17.23 16.92 -1.46
CA TYR A 230 -16.11 17.84 -1.32
C TYR A 230 -16.07 18.89 -2.43
N VAL A 231 -15.93 18.46 -3.69
CA VAL A 231 -15.69 19.37 -4.84
C VAL A 231 -16.81 20.37 -5.03
N GLU A 232 -18.05 19.92 -5.19
CA GLU A 232 -19.19 20.83 -5.43
C GLU A 232 -19.55 21.69 -4.23
N ARG A 233 -19.10 21.29 -3.03
CA ARG A 233 -19.30 22.02 -1.79
C ARG A 233 -18.18 23.02 -1.53
N GLY A 234 -17.11 23.00 -2.33
CA GLY A 234 -15.93 23.85 -2.15
C GLY A 234 -15.23 23.61 -0.82
N ILE A 235 -15.28 22.37 -0.30
CA ILE A 235 -14.60 21.98 0.94
C ILE A 235 -13.60 20.85 0.65
N VAL A 236 -12.55 20.78 1.46
CA VAL A 236 -11.55 19.72 1.38
C VAL A 236 -11.70 18.75 2.55
N PRO A 237 -11.32 17.47 2.40
CA PRO A 237 -11.32 16.54 3.52
C PRO A 237 -10.36 17.02 4.61
N GLN A 238 -10.79 16.86 5.87
CA GLN A 238 -10.04 17.30 7.04
C GLN A 238 -9.82 16.13 7.99
N ARG A 239 -8.56 15.92 8.39
CA ARG A 239 -8.22 14.91 9.38
C ARG A 239 -8.72 15.36 10.75
N THR A 240 -9.66 14.61 11.31
CA THR A 240 -10.06 14.82 12.72
C THR A 240 -9.07 14.11 13.63
N ARG A 241 -8.31 14.87 14.41
CA ARG A 241 -7.38 14.31 15.40
C ARG A 241 -8.17 13.79 16.61
N ALA A 242 -8.28 12.47 16.72
CA ALA A 242 -8.88 11.86 17.89
C ALA A 242 -7.99 12.10 19.13
N PRO A 243 -8.58 12.28 20.32
CA PRO A 243 -7.79 12.31 21.54
C PRO A 243 -7.08 10.97 21.73
N LEU A 244 -5.91 11.02 22.37
CA LEU A 244 -5.17 9.79 22.74
C LEU A 244 -6.06 8.88 23.58
N PRO A 245 -6.00 7.54 23.36
CA PRO A 245 -6.72 6.62 24.22
C PRO A 245 -6.26 6.78 25.67
N PRO A 246 -7.15 6.62 26.67
CA PRO A 246 -6.77 6.74 28.07
C PRO A 246 -5.67 5.71 28.39
N MET A 247 -4.71 6.10 29.24
CA MET A 247 -3.72 5.15 29.72
C MET A 247 -4.44 4.08 30.55
N ARG A 248 -4.19 2.81 30.24
CA ARG A 248 -4.75 1.67 30.96
C ARG A 248 -3.62 0.75 31.37
N HIS A 249 -3.80 -0.01 32.44
CA HIS A 249 -2.90 -1.10 32.73
C HIS A 249 -2.92 -2.08 31.57
N LYS A 250 -1.74 -2.49 31.09
CA LYS A 250 -1.63 -3.63 30.19
C LYS A 250 -2.39 -4.77 30.87
N PRO A 251 -3.40 -5.38 30.20
CA PRO A 251 -4.15 -6.47 30.80
C PRO A 251 -3.16 -7.48 31.39
N ALA A 252 -3.35 -7.82 32.67
CA ALA A 252 -2.60 -8.89 33.30
C ALA A 252 -3.02 -10.17 32.57
N GLY A 253 -2.37 -10.45 31.43
CA GLY A 253 -2.56 -11.72 30.76
C GLY A 253 -2.24 -12.79 31.78
N ALA A 254 -3.17 -13.73 31.99
CA ALA A 254 -2.75 -15.03 32.48
C ALA A 254 -1.53 -15.42 31.63
N PRO A 255 -0.42 -15.90 32.24
CA PRO A 255 0.72 -16.35 31.44
C PRO A 255 0.14 -17.34 30.45
N ALA A 256 0.05 -16.91 29.18
CA ALA A 256 -0.38 -17.82 28.15
C ALA A 256 0.64 -18.93 28.25
N GLN A 257 0.21 -20.14 28.59
CA GLN A 257 0.95 -21.29 28.15
C GLN A 257 0.88 -21.18 26.64
N GLU A 258 1.86 -20.47 26.08
CA GLU A 258 2.10 -20.42 24.67
C GLU A 258 2.29 -21.88 24.30
N LEU A 259 1.27 -22.45 23.67
CA LEU A 259 1.23 -23.88 23.46
C LEU A 259 2.45 -24.24 22.62
N ALA A 260 3.28 -25.11 23.17
CA ALA A 260 4.53 -25.48 22.54
C ALA A 260 4.25 -25.97 21.12
N ALA A 261 5.10 -25.56 20.18
CA ALA A 261 5.04 -26.09 18.83
C ALA A 261 5.16 -27.61 18.85
N THR A 262 4.31 -28.31 18.08
CA THR A 262 4.29 -29.78 18.03
C THR A 262 4.56 -30.31 16.61
N GLY A 263 5.11 -31.50 16.51
CA GLY A 263 5.40 -32.14 15.23
C GLY A 263 6.35 -31.30 14.36
N ARG A 264 5.96 -31.05 13.10
CA ARG A 264 6.78 -30.27 12.14
C ARG A 264 6.84 -28.78 12.47
N ASN A 265 5.89 -28.24 13.23
CA ASN A 265 5.92 -26.84 13.69
C ASN A 265 7.18 -26.51 14.50
N ILE A 266 7.79 -27.50 15.18
CA ILE A 266 9.05 -27.33 15.91
C ILE A 266 10.17 -26.86 14.98
N GLN A 267 10.18 -27.32 13.73
CA GLN A 267 11.19 -26.93 12.74
C GLN A 267 11.03 -25.47 12.34
N VAL A 268 9.79 -25.03 12.05
CA VAL A 268 9.48 -23.64 11.71
C VAL A 268 9.83 -22.71 12.88
N GLN A 269 9.42 -23.06 14.11
CA GLN A 269 9.75 -22.28 15.32
C GLN A 269 11.26 -22.14 15.50
N ARG A 270 12.04 -23.21 15.29
CA ARG A 270 13.50 -23.15 15.44
C ARG A 270 14.13 -22.18 14.43
N VAL A 271 13.65 -22.18 13.19
CA VAL A 271 14.11 -21.23 12.17
C VAL A 271 13.73 -19.80 12.56
N LEU A 272 12.49 -19.59 13.01
CA LEU A 272 12.00 -18.30 13.49
C LEU A 272 12.88 -17.73 14.60
N GLU A 273 13.12 -18.48 15.67
CA GLU A 273 13.98 -18.04 16.78
C GLU A 273 15.41 -17.73 16.35
N GLY A 274 15.98 -18.54 15.44
CA GLY A 274 17.29 -18.27 14.86
C GLY A 274 17.34 -16.96 14.08
N ARG A 275 16.30 -16.66 13.30
CA ARG A 275 16.18 -15.41 12.55
C ARG A 275 15.95 -14.20 13.46
N LYS A 276 15.11 -14.33 14.50
CA LYS A 276 14.91 -13.31 15.55
C LYS A 276 16.23 -12.93 16.22
N ALA A 277 16.98 -13.93 16.69
CA ALA A 277 18.26 -13.72 17.36
C ALA A 277 19.30 -13.05 16.46
N ARG A 278 19.30 -13.34 15.16
CA ARG A 278 20.17 -12.67 14.18
C ARG A 278 19.74 -11.21 13.97
N ALA A 279 18.45 -10.97 13.71
CA ALA A 279 17.93 -9.63 13.46
C ALA A 279 18.17 -8.68 14.64
N ALA A 280 18.02 -9.16 15.89
CA ALA A 280 18.28 -8.38 17.10
C ALA A 280 19.73 -7.87 17.22
N ARG A 281 20.68 -8.41 16.45
CA ARG A 281 22.09 -7.99 16.43
C ARG A 281 22.41 -7.02 15.29
N HIS A 282 21.40 -6.57 14.54
CA HIS A 282 21.60 -5.68 13.41
C HIS A 282 22.24 -4.33 13.84
N PRO A 283 23.24 -3.78 13.11
CA PRO A 283 23.93 -2.54 13.48
C PRO A 283 23.04 -1.33 13.74
N PHE A 284 21.89 -1.26 13.05
CA PHE A 284 20.86 -0.23 13.30
C PHE A 284 20.46 -0.13 14.78
N TYR A 285 20.27 -1.25 15.45
CA TYR A 285 19.86 -1.26 16.86
C TYR A 285 20.98 -0.77 17.77
N ALA A 286 22.23 -1.12 17.46
CA ALA A 286 23.38 -0.56 18.17
C ALA A 286 23.47 0.97 17.99
N TRP A 287 23.15 1.49 16.79
CA TRP A 287 23.07 2.92 16.56
C TRP A 287 21.97 3.60 17.40
N LEU A 288 20.78 3.00 17.50
CA LEU A 288 19.69 3.52 18.35
C LEU A 288 20.08 3.59 19.83
N GLN A 289 20.86 2.61 20.31
CA GLN A 289 21.31 2.52 21.71
C GLN A 289 22.54 3.39 22.01
N ALA A 290 23.27 3.85 20.99
CA ALA A 290 24.54 4.53 21.19
C ALA A 290 24.38 5.83 22.00
N SER A 291 25.26 6.02 22.97
CA SER A 291 25.47 7.34 23.58
C SER A 291 26.18 8.23 22.58
N GLY A 292 25.60 9.38 22.25
CA GLY A 292 26.14 10.28 21.24
C GLY A 292 25.47 11.66 21.28
N PRO A 293 25.84 12.57 20.36
CA PRO A 293 25.32 13.94 20.35
C PRO A 293 23.84 14.03 19.98
N LEU A 294 23.29 13.00 19.32
CA LEU A 294 21.87 12.97 18.93
C LEU A 294 20.97 12.68 20.12
N SER A 295 19.99 13.55 20.32
CA SER A 295 18.92 13.34 21.29
C SER A 295 18.07 12.10 20.92
N PRO A 296 17.42 11.44 21.89
CA PRO A 296 16.48 10.36 21.60
C PRO A 296 15.37 10.77 20.62
N LEU A 297 14.90 12.03 20.69
CA LEU A 297 13.90 12.59 19.77
C LEU A 297 14.41 12.58 18.33
N HIS A 298 15.58 13.18 18.07
CA HIS A 298 16.15 13.24 16.72
C HIS A 298 16.48 11.85 16.18
N ARG A 299 16.88 10.92 17.05
CA ARG A 299 17.08 9.52 16.64
C ARG A 299 15.81 8.90 16.07
N LEU A 300 14.66 9.09 16.71
CA LEU A 300 13.38 8.62 16.18
C LEU A 300 13.03 9.35 14.87
N GLN A 301 13.08 10.68 14.86
CA GLN A 301 12.70 11.48 13.68
C GLN A 301 13.52 11.13 12.42
N ARG A 302 14.80 10.77 12.58
CA ARG A 302 15.72 10.48 11.45
C ARG A 302 15.44 9.21 10.67
N PHE A 303 14.67 8.25 11.19
CA PHE A 303 14.37 7.01 10.45
C PHE A 303 12.88 6.71 10.29
N ILE A 304 12.02 7.28 11.16
CA ILE A 304 10.58 7.00 11.17
C ILE A 304 9.90 7.18 9.80
N PRO A 305 10.25 8.17 8.95
CA PRO A 305 9.66 8.28 7.62
C PRO A 305 9.83 7.00 6.76
N MET A 306 10.93 6.27 6.90
CA MET A 306 11.16 5.02 6.15
C MET A 306 10.18 3.91 6.53
N TRP A 307 9.63 3.94 7.75
CA TRP A 307 8.75 2.89 8.26
C TRP A 307 7.27 3.16 7.98
N VAL A 308 6.92 4.29 7.38
CA VAL A 308 5.53 4.66 7.08
C VAL A 308 4.85 3.58 6.23
N MET A 309 5.50 3.12 5.14
CA MET A 309 4.91 2.13 4.24
C MET A 309 4.71 0.78 4.91
N ASP A 310 5.63 0.35 5.78
CA ASP A 310 5.49 -0.90 6.51
C ASP A 310 4.35 -0.82 7.53
N ILE A 311 4.36 0.23 8.36
CA ILE A 311 3.43 0.35 9.49
C ILE A 311 2.01 0.61 8.99
N MET A 312 1.85 1.52 8.04
CA MET A 312 0.54 1.82 7.47
C MET A 312 0.06 0.71 6.53
N GLY A 313 0.96 0.16 5.69
CA GLY A 313 0.63 -0.95 4.79
C GLY A 313 0.32 -2.26 5.52
N TYR A 314 0.87 -2.45 6.74
CA TYR A 314 0.56 -3.63 7.56
C TYR A 314 -0.93 -3.72 7.90
N ARG A 315 -1.61 -2.59 8.13
CA ARG A 315 -3.07 -2.58 8.33
C ARG A 315 -3.79 -3.22 7.15
N ASP A 316 -3.46 -2.78 5.94
CA ASP A 316 -4.15 -3.22 4.73
C ASP A 316 -3.80 -4.68 4.38
N LEU A 317 -2.54 -5.09 4.60
CA LEU A 317 -2.13 -6.49 4.48
C LEU A 317 -2.97 -7.40 5.39
N ASN A 318 -3.14 -7.01 6.67
CA ASN A 318 -3.96 -7.75 7.63
C ASN A 318 -5.42 -7.82 7.18
N ARG A 319 -5.97 -6.68 6.77
CA ARG A 319 -7.39 -6.54 6.46
C ARG A 319 -7.82 -7.22 5.16
N TYR A 320 -7.02 -7.10 4.10
CA TYR A 320 -7.44 -7.47 2.75
C TYR A 320 -6.72 -8.72 2.19
N ALA A 321 -5.51 -9.03 2.65
CA ALA A 321 -4.75 -10.20 2.20
C ALA A 321 -4.82 -11.38 3.18
N LEU A 322 -4.50 -11.15 4.46
CA LEU A 322 -4.42 -12.22 5.47
C LEU A 322 -5.79 -12.71 5.92
N ARG A 323 -6.77 -11.81 6.03
CA ARG A 323 -8.11 -12.15 6.49
C ARG A 323 -8.78 -13.18 5.58
N PHE A 324 -9.44 -14.17 6.17
CA PHE A 324 -10.35 -15.07 5.48
C PHE A 324 -11.64 -14.33 5.14
N LYS A 325 -11.99 -14.21 3.85
CA LYS A 325 -13.24 -13.56 3.39
C LYS A 325 -14.48 -14.27 3.96
N SER A 326 -14.45 -15.60 4.02
CA SER A 326 -15.55 -16.45 4.52
C SER A 326 -15.04 -17.49 5.53
N PRO A 327 -14.77 -17.11 6.80
CA PRO A 327 -14.12 -18.01 7.77
C PRO A 327 -15.06 -19.15 8.22
N ALA A 328 -14.74 -20.38 7.81
CA ALA A 328 -15.52 -21.59 8.06
C ALA A 328 -15.08 -22.32 9.36
N SER A 329 -13.79 -22.34 9.67
CA SER A 329 -13.27 -23.06 10.84
C SER A 329 -13.10 -22.18 12.09
N PRO A 330 -13.04 -22.77 13.31
CA PRO A 330 -12.68 -22.03 14.52
C PRO A 330 -11.30 -21.36 14.41
N ALA A 331 -10.35 -21.99 13.74
CA ALA A 331 -9.02 -21.45 13.49
C ALA A 331 -9.06 -20.20 12.61
N GLU A 332 -9.80 -20.23 11.50
CA GLU A 332 -9.98 -19.06 10.63
C GLU A 332 -10.68 -17.90 11.36
N ARG A 333 -11.71 -18.18 12.16
CA ARG A 333 -12.38 -17.15 12.97
C ARG A 333 -11.45 -16.55 14.03
N ALA A 334 -10.65 -17.37 14.69
CA ALA A 334 -9.65 -16.90 15.65
C ALA A 334 -8.56 -16.06 14.97
N PHE A 335 -8.09 -16.50 13.81
CA PHE A 335 -7.10 -15.79 13.01
C PHE A 335 -7.64 -14.43 12.54
N ASN A 336 -8.88 -14.39 12.04
CA ASN A 336 -9.54 -13.14 11.64
C ASN A 336 -9.66 -12.14 12.80
N ARG A 337 -9.96 -12.59 14.02
CA ARG A 337 -9.98 -11.70 15.20
C ARG A 337 -8.59 -11.14 15.50
N TRP A 338 -7.54 -11.95 15.37
CA TRP A 338 -6.16 -11.52 15.59
C TRP A 338 -5.76 -10.43 14.60
N VAL A 339 -5.86 -10.69 13.28
CA VAL A 339 -5.50 -9.68 12.27
C VAL A 339 -6.34 -8.42 12.41
N GLN A 340 -7.63 -8.53 12.76
CA GLN A 340 -8.50 -7.37 13.01
C GLN A 340 -7.99 -6.47 14.14
N ALA A 341 -7.43 -7.04 15.21
CA ALA A 341 -6.85 -6.24 16.28
C ALA A 341 -5.61 -5.47 15.80
N LEU A 342 -4.77 -6.09 14.97
CA LEU A 342 -3.56 -5.46 14.42
C LEU A 342 -3.86 -4.30 13.47
N GLU A 343 -5.01 -4.31 12.79
CA GLU A 343 -5.46 -3.21 11.91
C GLU A 343 -5.52 -1.85 12.64
N THR A 344 -5.69 -1.86 13.96
CA THR A 344 -5.88 -0.65 14.78
C THR A 344 -4.59 0.09 15.13
N HIS A 345 -3.42 -0.53 14.96
CA HIS A 345 -2.15 0.02 15.46
C HIS A 345 -1.67 1.25 14.68
N SER A 346 -1.99 1.34 13.39
CA SER A 346 -1.61 2.46 12.51
C SER A 346 -2.11 3.82 13.02
N ALA A 347 -3.24 3.85 13.75
CA ALA A 347 -3.74 5.08 14.38
C ALA A 347 -2.82 5.58 15.50
N LEU A 348 -2.24 4.67 16.30
CA LEU A 348 -1.26 5.05 17.32
C LEU A 348 0.02 5.60 16.67
N PHE A 349 0.47 4.99 15.57
CA PHE A 349 1.64 5.47 14.85
C PHE A 349 1.47 6.91 14.36
N LEU A 350 0.30 7.25 13.82
CA LEU A 350 0.05 8.61 13.35
C LEU A 350 -0.07 9.63 14.51
N ASN A 351 -0.49 9.21 15.69
CA ASN A 351 -0.43 10.04 16.89
C ASN A 351 1.02 10.28 17.33
N ASP A 352 1.87 9.25 17.28
CA ASP A 352 3.29 9.37 17.58
C ASP A 352 3.99 10.27 16.55
N TRP A 353 3.62 10.20 15.28
CA TRP A 353 4.07 11.11 14.22
C TRP A 353 3.78 12.58 14.56
N ASP A 354 2.56 12.88 15.00
CA ASP A 354 2.16 14.21 15.43
C ASP A 354 2.95 14.65 16.67
N ALA A 355 3.10 13.77 17.68
CA ALA A 355 3.81 14.06 18.92
C ALA A 355 5.32 14.30 18.70
N LEU A 356 5.92 13.60 17.74
CA LEU A 356 7.30 13.81 17.30
C LEU A 356 7.47 15.10 16.50
N GLY A 357 6.41 15.83 16.14
CA GLY A 357 6.50 17.05 15.33
C GLY A 357 7.00 16.79 13.91
N MET A 358 6.76 15.59 13.36
CA MET A 358 7.31 15.18 12.06
C MET A 358 6.87 16.07 10.89
N ASP A 359 5.64 16.60 10.96
CA ASP A 359 5.16 17.52 9.93
C ASP A 359 6.00 18.80 9.84
N ASP A 360 6.45 19.33 10.98
CA ASP A 360 7.31 20.53 11.03
C ASP A 360 8.74 20.16 10.66
N ALA A 361 9.24 19.01 11.14
CA ALA A 361 10.59 18.54 10.88
C ALA A 361 10.83 18.26 9.38
N LEU A 362 9.83 17.75 8.66
CA LEU A 362 9.95 17.43 7.24
C LEU A 362 9.54 18.59 6.33
N GLY A 363 8.56 19.40 6.74
CA GLY A 363 8.03 20.50 5.92
C GLY A 363 7.39 20.04 4.60
N TRP A 364 6.99 18.77 4.49
CA TRP A 364 6.46 18.21 3.25
C TRP A 364 5.02 18.62 2.99
N SER A 365 4.74 18.99 1.74
CA SER A 365 3.39 19.08 1.19
C SER A 365 2.82 17.70 0.87
N ALA A 366 1.55 17.64 0.45
CA ALA A 366 0.93 16.41 -0.03
C ALA A 366 1.69 15.80 -1.22
N SER A 367 2.03 16.59 -2.25
CA SER A 367 2.78 16.08 -3.40
C SER A 367 4.18 15.58 -3.04
N SER A 368 4.86 16.26 -2.10
CA SER A 368 6.18 15.83 -1.60
C SER A 368 6.09 14.51 -0.83
N THR A 369 5.02 14.34 -0.05
CA THR A 369 4.74 13.10 0.68
C THR A 369 4.43 11.95 -0.29
N LEU A 370 3.59 12.20 -1.31
CA LEU A 370 3.29 11.21 -2.35
C LEU A 370 4.56 10.81 -3.14
N GLU A 371 5.39 11.78 -3.50
CA GLU A 371 6.66 11.52 -4.19
C GLU A 371 7.59 10.65 -3.33
N PHE A 372 7.75 10.98 -2.05
CA PHE A 372 8.56 10.16 -1.15
C PHE A 372 8.01 8.75 -0.99
N LEU A 373 6.70 8.59 -0.77
CA LEU A 373 6.11 7.29 -0.49
C LEU A 373 6.11 6.34 -1.70
N PHE A 374 6.03 6.86 -2.92
CA PHE A 374 5.78 6.05 -4.11
C PHE A 374 6.84 6.14 -5.22
N LEU A 375 7.65 7.20 -5.23
CA LEU A 375 8.67 7.42 -6.27
C LEU A 375 10.11 7.39 -5.72
N ASP A 376 10.30 7.49 -4.40
CA ASP A 376 11.63 7.38 -3.79
C ASP A 376 12.13 5.92 -3.84
N PRO A 377 13.32 5.64 -4.39
CA PRO A 377 13.87 4.28 -4.44
C PRO A 377 14.08 3.65 -3.05
N GLY A 378 14.27 4.47 -2.02
CA GLY A 378 14.36 4.01 -0.64
C GLY A 378 13.05 3.37 -0.17
N THR A 379 11.90 3.89 -0.59
CA THR A 379 10.58 3.34 -0.22
C THR A 379 10.15 2.17 -1.11
N ASP A 380 10.72 2.00 -2.31
CA ASP A 380 10.47 0.84 -3.20
C ASP A 380 10.73 -0.49 -2.48
N VAL A 381 11.77 -0.58 -1.64
CA VAL A 381 12.07 -1.80 -0.88
C VAL A 381 10.92 -2.16 0.05
N HIS A 382 10.37 -1.18 0.76
CA HIS A 382 9.27 -1.38 1.71
C HIS A 382 8.00 -1.83 0.98
N ARG A 383 7.64 -1.16 -0.11
CA ARG A 383 6.43 -1.51 -0.88
C ARG A 383 6.58 -2.84 -1.62
N SER A 384 7.76 -3.18 -2.13
CA SER A 384 8.03 -4.51 -2.70
C SER A 384 7.89 -5.64 -1.67
N ASN A 385 8.27 -5.39 -0.41
CA ASN A 385 8.10 -6.35 0.67
C ASN A 385 6.62 -6.56 0.98
N ILE A 386 5.83 -5.48 1.08
CA ILE A 386 4.37 -5.57 1.24
C ILE A 386 3.73 -6.35 0.08
N ALA A 387 4.16 -6.10 -1.17
CA ALA A 387 3.69 -6.86 -2.33
C ALA A 387 4.03 -8.36 -2.21
N ARG A 388 5.26 -8.69 -1.77
CA ARG A 388 5.69 -10.08 -1.56
C ARG A 388 4.90 -10.76 -0.45
N PHE A 389 4.64 -10.09 0.66
CA PHE A 389 3.82 -10.64 1.76
C PHE A 389 2.37 -10.83 1.33
N THR A 390 1.84 -9.90 0.53
CA THR A 390 0.50 -10.00 -0.06
C THR A 390 0.38 -11.23 -0.96
N LYS A 391 1.36 -11.48 -1.84
CA LYS A 391 1.40 -12.69 -2.67
C LYS A 391 1.42 -13.96 -1.83
N LEU A 392 2.24 -14.01 -0.78
CA LEU A 392 2.30 -15.15 0.14
C LEU A 392 0.95 -15.38 0.86
N ALA A 393 0.31 -14.32 1.33
CA ALA A 393 -0.98 -14.41 2.01
C ALA A 393 -2.11 -14.88 1.08
N ILE A 394 -2.14 -14.38 -0.18
CA ILE A 394 -3.14 -14.75 -1.18
C ILE A 394 -2.92 -16.19 -1.67
N ALA A 395 -1.67 -16.59 -1.94
CA ALA A 395 -1.35 -17.91 -2.48
C ALA A 395 -1.60 -19.06 -1.50
N HIS A 396 -1.69 -18.79 -0.20
CA HIS A 396 -1.78 -19.81 0.83
C HIS A 396 -2.98 -19.55 1.77
N GLU A 397 -4.03 -20.36 1.60
CA GLU A 397 -5.26 -20.28 2.40
C GLU A 397 -5.27 -21.22 3.62
N SER A 398 -4.22 -22.01 3.83
CA SER A 398 -4.10 -22.84 5.04
C SER A 398 -3.99 -21.95 6.29
N PRO A 399 -4.85 -22.12 7.32
CA PRO A 399 -4.75 -21.36 8.56
C PRO A 399 -3.40 -21.51 9.26
N ALA A 400 -2.74 -22.67 9.11
CA ALA A 400 -1.41 -22.91 9.66
C ALA A 400 -0.32 -22.11 8.93
N LEU A 401 -0.40 -22.00 7.60
CA LEU A 401 0.54 -21.17 6.83
C LEU A 401 0.34 -19.68 7.07
N ARG A 402 -0.92 -19.20 7.09
CA ARG A 402 -1.22 -17.80 7.41
C ARG A 402 -0.79 -17.42 8.82
N PHE A 403 -0.95 -18.35 9.76
CA PHE A 403 -0.40 -18.22 11.11
C PHE A 403 1.12 -18.00 11.08
N TRP A 404 1.89 -18.87 10.44
CA TRP A 404 3.35 -18.73 10.42
C TRP A 404 3.84 -17.48 9.68
N LEU A 405 3.13 -17.04 8.65
CA LEU A 405 3.40 -15.76 8.00
C LEU A 405 3.19 -14.58 8.98
N LEU A 406 2.05 -14.56 9.68
CA LEU A 406 1.73 -13.51 10.66
C LEU A 406 2.70 -13.52 11.84
N GLU A 407 2.98 -14.69 12.40
CA GLU A 407 3.94 -14.89 13.50
C GLU A 407 5.33 -14.37 13.09
N ALA A 408 5.77 -14.64 11.87
CA ALA A 408 7.04 -14.12 11.37
C ALA A 408 7.04 -12.59 11.25
N LEU A 409 5.93 -12.00 10.77
CA LEU A 409 5.77 -10.55 10.65
C LEU A 409 5.82 -9.87 12.01
N GLU A 410 5.08 -10.35 13.01
CA GLU A 410 5.12 -9.79 14.37
C GLU A 410 6.47 -10.00 15.06
N ALA A 411 7.03 -11.21 14.95
CA ALA A 411 8.34 -11.52 15.51
C ALA A 411 9.45 -10.64 14.92
N SER A 412 9.33 -10.23 13.65
CA SER A 412 10.30 -9.34 13.02
C SER A 412 10.33 -7.94 13.64
N GLY A 413 9.22 -7.49 14.25
CA GLY A 413 9.09 -6.21 14.94
C GLY A 413 9.57 -6.21 16.39
N GLU A 414 9.78 -7.37 17.03
CA GLU A 414 10.12 -7.45 18.47
C GLU A 414 11.38 -6.64 18.84
N ALA A 415 12.46 -6.83 18.07
CA ALA A 415 13.71 -6.11 18.31
C ALA A 415 13.56 -4.61 18.01
N PHE A 416 12.77 -4.24 16.99
CA PHE A 416 12.47 -2.85 16.68
C PHE A 416 11.80 -2.17 17.88
N PHE A 417 10.71 -2.74 18.36
CA PHE A 417 9.95 -2.19 19.48
C PHE A 417 10.71 -2.18 20.80
N ALA A 418 11.55 -3.18 21.07
CA ALA A 418 12.42 -3.16 22.25
C ALA A 418 13.34 -1.93 22.26
N ASN A 419 13.88 -1.55 21.10
CA ASN A 419 14.80 -0.42 20.95
C ASN A 419 14.07 0.93 20.88
N THR A 420 12.97 1.03 20.12
CA THR A 420 12.19 2.29 20.08
C THR A 420 11.54 2.58 21.41
N ARG A 421 11.11 1.56 22.17
CA ARG A 421 10.51 1.74 23.49
C ARG A 421 11.46 2.42 24.46
N ALA A 422 12.73 2.04 24.47
CA ALA A 422 13.72 2.64 25.34
C ALA A 422 13.89 4.14 25.03
N LEU A 423 13.93 4.51 23.75
CA LEU A 423 14.00 5.91 23.30
C LEU A 423 12.73 6.68 23.63
N ALA A 424 11.56 6.14 23.29
CA ALA A 424 10.27 6.74 23.56
C ALA A 424 10.09 7.04 25.05
N GLN A 425 10.35 6.06 25.92
CA GLN A 425 10.31 6.25 27.37
C GLN A 425 11.32 7.29 27.86
N SER A 426 12.47 7.45 27.18
CA SER A 426 13.42 8.51 27.52
C SER A 426 12.89 9.89 27.19
N ILE A 427 12.18 10.05 26.08
CA ILE A 427 11.54 11.30 25.67
C ILE A 427 10.38 11.63 26.62
N GLU A 428 9.56 10.65 26.97
CA GLU A 428 8.42 10.81 27.88
C GLU A 428 8.83 11.23 29.30
N ARG A 429 10.05 10.88 29.73
CA ARG A 429 10.58 11.32 31.04
C ARG A 429 11.00 12.79 31.07
N THR A 430 11.33 13.38 29.93
CA THR A 430 11.89 14.74 29.85
C THR A 430 10.97 15.73 29.15
N THR A 431 9.84 15.26 28.61
CA THR A 431 8.86 16.05 27.87
C THR A 431 7.44 15.68 28.30
N ALA A 432 6.44 16.44 27.85
CA ALA A 432 5.03 16.08 28.00
C ALA A 432 4.50 15.16 26.87
N MET A 433 5.38 14.70 25.97
CA MET A 433 4.99 13.85 24.85
C MET A 433 4.52 12.48 25.35
N ARG A 434 3.69 11.82 24.54
CA ARG A 434 3.28 10.42 24.73
C ARG A 434 3.37 9.71 23.39
N LEU A 435 4.18 8.66 23.33
CA LEU A 435 4.54 7.91 22.14
C LEU A 435 4.07 6.46 22.28
N ASP A 436 2.77 6.22 22.12
CA ASP A 436 2.14 4.93 22.43
C ASP A 436 2.55 3.81 21.48
N TYR A 437 2.72 4.11 20.20
CA TYR A 437 3.15 3.11 19.21
C TYR A 437 4.63 2.74 19.45
N LEU A 438 5.50 3.74 19.51
CA LEU A 438 6.94 3.55 19.63
C LEU A 438 7.36 3.05 21.02
N ALA A 439 6.55 3.30 22.06
CA ALA A 439 6.69 2.67 23.38
C ALA A 439 6.12 1.24 23.46
N ASP A 440 5.62 0.69 22.35
CA ASP A 440 5.00 -0.64 22.27
C ASP A 440 3.88 -0.79 23.31
N ARG A 441 2.95 0.18 23.26
CA ARG A 441 1.66 0.18 23.97
C ARG A 441 0.50 -0.03 22.99
N HIS A 442 0.69 -0.91 22.02
CA HIS A 442 -0.31 -1.26 21.00
C HIS A 442 -1.66 -1.72 21.56
N TYR A 443 -1.65 -2.33 22.76
CA TYR A 443 -2.86 -2.77 23.46
C TYR A 443 -3.87 -1.64 23.74
N LEU A 444 -3.44 -0.38 23.70
CA LEU A 444 -4.30 0.78 23.89
C LEU A 444 -5.26 1.01 22.71
N ALA A 445 -4.94 0.46 21.54
CA ALA A 445 -5.80 0.53 20.35
C ALA A 445 -6.90 -0.54 20.35
N HIS A 446 -6.82 -1.54 21.24
CA HIS A 446 -7.80 -2.62 21.33
C HIS A 446 -8.98 -2.25 22.24
N PRO A 447 -10.19 -2.81 22.00
CA PRO A 447 -11.32 -2.67 22.91
C PRO A 447 -11.00 -3.11 24.35
N GLU A 448 -11.63 -2.48 25.35
CA GLU A 448 -11.45 -2.86 26.76
C GLU A 448 -11.92 -4.30 27.00
N GLY A 449 -11.12 -5.10 27.71
CA GLY A 449 -11.44 -6.48 28.04
C GLY A 449 -11.13 -7.50 26.94
N GLU A 450 -10.74 -7.05 25.75
CA GLU A 450 -10.18 -7.92 24.71
C GLU A 450 -8.67 -8.08 24.97
N ASP A 451 -8.32 -9.25 25.52
CA ASP A 451 -6.94 -9.72 25.49
C ASP A 451 -6.50 -9.92 24.03
N HIS A 452 -5.18 -9.94 23.77
CA HIS A 452 -4.65 -10.16 22.43
C HIS A 452 -5.37 -11.34 21.76
N PRO A 453 -6.08 -11.17 20.62
CA PRO A 453 -7.13 -12.13 20.20
C PRO A 453 -6.61 -13.52 19.80
N ALA A 454 -5.31 -13.63 19.58
CA ALA A 454 -4.60 -14.89 19.36
C ALA A 454 -4.41 -15.73 20.63
N ARG A 455 -4.54 -15.11 21.82
CA ARG A 455 -4.29 -15.77 23.10
C ARG A 455 -5.25 -16.95 23.27
N GLY A 456 -4.67 -18.14 23.42
CA GLY A 456 -5.40 -19.37 23.74
C GLY A 456 -5.76 -20.26 22.55
N HIS A 457 -5.57 -19.84 21.29
CA HIS A 457 -5.77 -20.74 20.16
C HIS A 457 -4.49 -21.54 19.85
N PRO A 458 -4.54 -22.87 19.68
CA PRO A 458 -3.37 -23.74 19.51
C PRO A 458 -2.80 -23.69 18.08
N PHE A 459 -2.54 -22.50 17.52
CA PHE A 459 -2.04 -22.37 16.15
C PHE A 459 -0.72 -23.11 15.92
N LYS A 460 0.21 -23.06 16.88
CA LYS A 460 1.49 -23.79 16.86
C LYS A 460 1.34 -25.32 16.91
N SER A 461 0.12 -25.82 17.14
CA SER A 461 -0.22 -27.24 17.12
C SER A 461 -1.06 -27.65 15.91
N LEU A 462 -1.41 -26.72 15.01
CA LEU A 462 -2.08 -27.08 13.75
C LEU A 462 -1.13 -27.95 12.90
N PRO A 463 -1.60 -29.06 12.34
CA PRO A 463 -0.73 -29.97 11.60
C PRO A 463 -0.17 -29.29 10.35
N LEU A 464 1.11 -29.53 10.07
CA LEU A 464 1.75 -29.17 8.81
C LEU A 464 2.18 -30.42 8.05
N GLY A 465 1.86 -30.45 6.76
CA GLY A 465 2.48 -31.35 5.79
C GLY A 465 3.97 -31.05 5.59
N GLU A 466 4.67 -31.91 4.86
CA GLU A 466 6.08 -31.66 4.53
C GLU A 466 6.25 -30.42 3.64
N GLU A 467 5.45 -30.30 2.59
CA GLU A 467 5.43 -29.14 1.71
C GLU A 467 5.07 -27.85 2.45
N GLU A 468 3.98 -27.86 3.24
CA GLU A 468 3.60 -26.70 4.05
C GLU A 468 4.69 -26.29 5.06
N THR A 469 5.44 -27.25 5.59
CA THR A 469 6.58 -26.95 6.49
C THR A 469 7.67 -26.18 5.74
N GLN A 470 7.99 -26.57 4.50
CA GLN A 470 8.97 -25.85 3.68
C GLN A 470 8.46 -24.46 3.29
N ILE A 471 7.17 -24.33 2.95
CA ILE A 471 6.54 -23.04 2.66
C ILE A 471 6.62 -22.12 3.89
N ALA A 472 6.26 -22.60 5.08
CA ALA A 472 6.32 -21.82 6.31
C ALA A 472 7.76 -21.37 6.64
N ILE A 473 8.75 -22.24 6.47
CA ILE A 473 10.18 -21.88 6.62
C ILE A 473 10.58 -20.79 5.59
N ALA A 474 10.15 -20.93 4.34
CA ALA A 474 10.42 -19.94 3.29
C ALA A 474 9.74 -18.58 3.56
N MET A 475 8.54 -18.57 4.18
CA MET A 475 7.87 -17.36 4.65
C MET A 475 8.70 -16.66 5.74
N VAL A 476 9.18 -17.42 6.74
CA VAL A 476 10.06 -16.88 7.79
C VAL A 476 11.33 -16.27 7.19
N HIS A 477 11.99 -16.95 6.27
CA HIS A 477 13.16 -16.40 5.58
C HIS A 477 12.82 -15.13 4.80
N THR A 478 11.72 -15.14 4.05
CA THR A 478 11.26 -14.00 3.26
C THR A 478 11.03 -12.76 4.14
N VAL A 479 10.32 -12.90 5.25
CA VAL A 479 10.03 -11.79 6.17
C VAL A 479 11.31 -11.26 6.81
N PHE A 480 12.19 -12.14 7.28
CA PHE A 480 13.41 -11.70 7.95
C PHE A 480 14.51 -11.21 7.00
N ASP A 481 14.49 -11.60 5.72
CA ASP A 481 15.37 -11.01 4.71
C ASP A 481 14.87 -9.60 4.32
N ALA A 482 13.54 -9.41 4.29
CA ALA A 482 12.92 -8.11 4.10
C ALA A 482 13.28 -7.13 5.23
N VAL A 483 13.12 -7.53 6.50
CA VAL A 483 13.44 -6.65 7.65
C VAL A 483 14.93 -6.32 7.73
N ASP A 484 15.83 -7.25 7.39
CA ASP A 484 17.28 -7.01 7.38
C ASP A 484 17.66 -5.90 6.38
N ARG A 485 17.06 -5.91 5.19
CA ARG A 485 17.22 -4.84 4.18
C ARG A 485 16.66 -3.51 4.68
N GLN A 486 15.47 -3.52 5.28
CA GLN A 486 14.83 -2.31 5.83
C GLN A 486 15.66 -1.69 6.95
N LEU A 487 16.22 -2.51 7.84
CA LEU A 487 17.10 -2.06 8.91
C LEU A 487 18.41 -1.51 8.37
N THR A 488 18.96 -2.11 7.31
CA THR A 488 20.16 -1.59 6.62
C THR A 488 19.89 -0.22 6.02
N LEU A 489 18.77 -0.04 5.31
CA LEU A 489 18.36 1.25 4.76
C LEU A 489 18.10 2.28 5.85
N SER A 490 17.37 1.90 6.90
CA SER A 490 17.08 2.77 8.05
C SER A 490 18.36 3.24 8.72
N HIS A 491 19.37 2.38 8.84
CA HIS A 491 20.68 2.74 9.39
C HIS A 491 21.41 3.74 8.49
N ALA A 492 21.41 3.53 7.18
CA ALA A 492 22.03 4.46 6.22
C ALA A 492 21.36 5.85 6.27
N VAL A 493 20.04 5.89 6.12
CA VAL A 493 19.23 7.13 6.15
C VAL A 493 19.42 7.89 7.46
N ALA A 494 19.40 7.19 8.60
CA ALA A 494 19.49 7.84 9.90
C ALA A 494 20.89 8.39 10.21
N THR A 495 21.94 7.66 9.81
CA THR A 495 23.34 8.09 10.02
C THR A 495 23.76 9.22 9.08
N GLN A 496 23.16 9.29 7.89
CA GLN A 496 23.43 10.35 6.90
C GLN A 496 22.57 11.60 7.09
N ASP A 497 21.62 11.60 8.04
CA ASP A 497 20.62 12.65 8.19
C ASP A 497 19.89 12.97 6.87
N PHE A 498 19.47 11.92 6.16
CA PHE A 498 18.89 12.05 4.82
C PHE A 498 17.69 13.01 4.76
N PHE A 499 16.94 13.13 5.86
CA PHE A 499 15.80 14.03 5.96
C PHE A 499 16.15 15.45 6.44
N GLY A 500 17.42 15.72 6.78
CA GLY A 500 17.87 17.05 7.22
C GLY A 500 17.34 17.48 8.59
N ILE A 501 17.01 16.54 9.48
CA ILE A 501 16.31 16.80 10.74
C ILE A 501 17.13 17.67 11.69
N ASP A 502 18.46 17.57 11.67
CA ASP A 502 19.32 18.37 12.56
C ASP A 502 19.82 19.68 11.92
N SER A 503 19.46 19.94 10.66
CA SER A 503 19.91 21.12 9.93
C SER A 503 19.00 22.30 10.24
N ALA A 504 19.21 22.93 11.40
CA ALA A 504 18.57 24.21 11.69
C ALA A 504 18.93 25.22 10.59
N SER A 505 17.94 25.64 9.81
CA SER A 505 17.99 26.67 8.75
C SER A 505 18.92 26.38 7.57
N HIS A 506 18.34 26.20 6.39
CA HIS A 506 18.59 26.91 5.11
C HIS A 506 17.84 26.12 4.02
N GLY A 507 16.96 26.79 3.28
CA GLY A 507 16.23 26.15 2.18
C GLY A 507 17.21 25.54 1.19
N ILE A 508 17.10 24.23 0.97
CA ILE A 508 17.85 23.52 -0.06
C ILE A 508 16.85 23.05 -1.10
N THR A 509 16.89 23.70 -2.25
CA THR A 509 16.43 23.15 -3.53
C THR A 509 17.11 21.80 -3.74
N ARG A 510 16.33 20.72 -3.80
CA ARG A 510 16.84 19.39 -4.15
C ARG A 510 17.24 19.38 -5.62
N ASP A 511 18.53 19.21 -5.88
CA ASP A 511 19.03 18.82 -7.20
C ASP A 511 18.91 17.29 -7.30
N THR A 512 17.94 16.81 -8.08
CA THR A 512 17.64 15.39 -8.29
C THR A 512 18.65 14.77 -9.26
N ALA A 513 19.91 14.65 -8.86
CA ALA A 513 20.94 14.03 -9.69
C ALA A 513 22.05 13.38 -8.85
N ALA A 514 21.74 12.31 -8.11
CA ALA A 514 22.80 11.47 -7.54
C ALA A 514 22.35 10.05 -7.14
N LEU A 515 21.54 9.36 -7.95
CA LEU A 515 21.55 7.89 -8.01
C LEU A 515 21.34 7.51 -9.48
N GLY A 516 22.44 7.21 -10.17
CA GLY A 516 22.43 6.81 -11.57
C GLY A 516 21.73 5.46 -11.77
N PRO A 517 21.18 5.21 -12.97
CA PRO A 517 20.48 3.97 -13.27
C PRO A 517 21.46 2.80 -13.34
N ALA A 518 21.04 1.67 -12.76
CA ALA A 518 21.48 0.34 -13.14
C ALA A 518 20.25 -0.47 -13.52
#